data_AF-A0A7K9EUY6-F1
#
_entry.id   AF-A0A7K9EUY6-F1
#
_cell.length_a   1.000
_cell.length_b   1.000
_cell.length_c   1.000
_cell.angle_alpha   90.00
_cell.angle_beta   90.00
_cell.angle_gamma   90.00
#
_symmetry.space_group_name_H-M   'P 1'
#
loop_
_entity.id
_entity.type
_entity.pdbx_description
1 polymer ?
#
loop_
_entity_poly.entity_id
_entity_poly.type
_entity_poly.pdbx_seq_one_letter_code
_entity_poly.pdbx_strand_id
1 'polypeptide(L)'
;GPFTDVVTTNLKLGNPTDRNVCFKVKTTAPRRYCVRPNSGIIDAGTSINVSVMLQPFDYDPNEKSKHKFMVQSMFAPADTSDMEAVWKEAKPEELMDSKLRCVFELPAENDKPHDIEINKIVSTTATKTDSSVMSKSISSSLDDTEVKKVMEDYKRLQVEVQRLREENKQFKEEDGLRMRKAPQTNNPISASAAAVKDEGLSSRLLALVVLFFVFGVIIGKIAL
;
A
#
# COMPACT_ATOMS: atom_id res chain seq x y z
N GLY A 1 -0.75 -10.77 -9.87
CA GLY A 1 -1.09 -11.98 -9.10
C GLY A 1 0.18 -12.64 -8.58
N PRO A 2 0.10 -13.85 -7.98
CA PRO A 2 -1.14 -14.57 -7.68
C PRO A 2 -2.06 -13.75 -6.76
N PHE A 3 -3.37 -13.99 -6.81
CA PHE A 3 -4.37 -13.24 -6.03
C PHE A 3 -4.80 -13.96 -4.74
N THR A 4 -4.02 -14.96 -4.34
CA THR A 4 -4.14 -15.71 -3.08
C THR A 4 -3.62 -14.92 -1.89
N ASP A 5 -2.80 -13.91 -2.13
CA ASP A 5 -2.20 -13.03 -1.13
C ASP A 5 -2.49 -11.55 -1.46
N VAL A 6 -2.14 -10.66 -0.53
CA VAL A 6 -2.28 -9.22 -0.73
C VAL A 6 -1.34 -8.77 -1.84
N VAL A 7 -1.90 -8.20 -2.91
CA VAL A 7 -1.12 -7.62 -4.01
C VAL A 7 -1.11 -6.11 -3.86
N THR A 8 0.09 -5.51 -3.81
CA THR A 8 0.24 -4.05 -3.67
C THR A 8 0.73 -3.44 -4.96
N THR A 9 0.08 -2.36 -5.40
CA THR A 9 0.51 -1.52 -6.53
C THR A 9 0.61 -0.08 -6.07
N ASN A 10 1.67 0.63 -6.49
CA ASN A 10 1.86 2.03 -6.17
C ASN A 10 1.33 2.92 -7.30
N LEU A 11 0.47 3.87 -6.94
CA LEU A 11 -0.04 4.92 -7.81
C LEU A 11 0.64 6.24 -7.43
N LYS A 12 1.53 6.76 -8.29
CA LYS A 12 2.17 8.06 -8.08
C LYS A 12 1.25 9.17 -8.57
N LEU A 13 0.84 10.05 -7.67
CA LEU A 13 0.08 11.26 -7.97
C LEU A 13 1.03 12.46 -7.91
N GLY A 14 1.18 13.18 -9.02
CA GLY A 14 2.02 14.37 -9.11
C GLY A 14 1.18 15.63 -9.25
N ASN A 15 1.56 16.69 -8.54
CA ASN A 15 0.99 18.01 -8.67
C ASN A 15 1.97 18.93 -9.44
N PRO A 16 1.76 19.16 -10.75
CA PRO A 16 2.61 20.05 -11.54
C PRO A 16 2.27 21.53 -11.35
N THR A 17 1.26 21.87 -10.54
CA THR A 17 0.81 23.25 -10.34
C THR A 17 1.59 23.96 -9.23
N ASP A 18 1.43 25.28 -9.16
CA ASP A 18 2.00 26.17 -8.15
C ASP A 18 1.13 26.29 -6.88
N ARG A 19 0.02 25.55 -6.82
CA ARG A 19 -0.91 25.54 -5.68
C ARG A 19 -1.06 24.14 -5.12
N ASN A 20 -1.42 24.05 -3.85
CA ASN A 20 -1.74 22.79 -3.22
C ASN A 20 -3.02 22.18 -3.82
N VAL A 21 -3.04 20.86 -3.98
CA VAL A 21 -4.16 20.12 -4.57
C VAL A 21 -4.62 19.06 -3.58
N CYS A 22 -5.90 19.08 -3.23
CA CYS A 22 -6.54 18.02 -2.47
C CYS A 22 -6.86 16.86 -3.40
N PHE A 23 -6.67 15.62 -2.93
CA PHE A 23 -7.07 14.42 -3.66
C PHE A 23 -7.89 13.46 -2.80
N LYS A 24 -8.73 12.67 -3.46
CA LYS A 24 -9.53 11.60 -2.87
C LYS A 24 -9.63 10.45 -3.84
N VAL A 25 -9.26 9.25 -3.38
CA VAL A 25 -9.31 8.02 -4.14
C VAL A 25 -10.60 7.28 -3.84
N LYS A 26 -11.39 7.04 -4.88
CA LYS A 26 -12.65 6.27 -4.84
C LYS A 26 -12.48 5.00 -5.69
N THR A 27 -13.15 3.92 -5.30
CA THR A 27 -13.13 2.66 -6.05
C THR A 27 -14.54 2.07 -6.13
N THR A 28 -14.83 1.31 -7.19
CA THR A 28 -16.08 0.57 -7.32
C THR A 28 -16.12 -0.70 -6.47
N ALA A 29 -15.02 -1.10 -5.84
CA ALA A 29 -14.92 -2.31 -5.02
C ALA A 29 -14.22 -2.06 -3.67
N PRO A 30 -14.77 -1.20 -2.79
CA PRO A 30 -14.12 -0.80 -1.54
C PRO A 30 -13.85 -1.97 -0.57
N ARG A 31 -14.60 -3.07 -0.67
CA ARG A 31 -14.37 -4.28 0.12
C ARG A 31 -13.12 -5.06 -0.30
N ARG A 32 -12.70 -4.94 -1.57
CA ARG A 32 -11.56 -5.68 -2.13
C ARG A 32 -10.26 -4.89 -2.11
N TYR A 33 -10.31 -3.59 -1.85
CA TYR A 33 -9.13 -2.73 -1.88
C TYR A 33 -8.94 -1.95 -0.59
N CYS A 34 -7.72 -1.97 -0.08
CA CYS A 34 -7.25 -1.01 0.90
C CYS A 34 -6.37 0.02 0.18
N VAL A 35 -6.63 1.32 0.39
CA VAL A 35 -5.86 2.40 -0.24
C VAL A 35 -5.27 3.28 0.85
N ARG A 36 -3.95 3.50 0.81
CA ARG A 36 -3.21 4.31 1.79
C ARG A 36 -2.20 5.22 1.08
N PRO A 37 -2.25 6.55 1.29
CA PRO A 37 -3.40 7.32 1.80
C PRO A 37 -4.59 7.28 0.82
N ASN A 38 -5.83 7.29 1.33
CA ASN A 38 -7.04 7.36 0.48
C ASN A 38 -7.44 8.80 0.11
N SER A 39 -6.95 9.79 0.86
CA SER A 39 -7.18 11.20 0.65
C SER A 39 -6.05 11.99 1.30
N GLY A 40 -5.87 13.23 0.88
CA GLY A 40 -4.85 14.11 1.42
C GLY A 40 -4.63 15.33 0.54
N ILE A 41 -3.53 16.02 0.80
CA ILE A 41 -3.11 17.22 0.08
C ILE A 41 -1.74 16.93 -0.54
N ILE A 42 -1.55 17.35 -1.79
CA ILE A 42 -0.28 17.29 -2.50
C ILE A 42 0.20 18.73 -2.67
N ASP A 43 1.37 19.03 -2.12
CA ASP A 43 1.96 20.37 -2.20
C ASP A 43 2.33 20.73 -3.65
N ALA A 44 2.38 22.02 -3.94
CA ALA A 44 2.80 22.55 -5.23
C ALA A 44 4.13 21.95 -5.70
N GLY A 45 4.17 21.45 -6.94
CA GLY A 45 5.36 20.85 -7.55
C GLY A 45 5.80 19.49 -6.98
N THR A 46 5.05 18.90 -6.04
CA THR A 46 5.44 17.63 -5.39
C THR A 46 4.70 16.41 -5.95
N SER A 47 5.04 15.21 -5.46
CA SER A 47 4.35 13.97 -5.78
C SER A 47 4.21 13.10 -4.55
N ILE A 48 3.11 12.33 -4.48
CA ILE A 48 2.85 11.36 -3.43
C ILE A 48 2.63 9.96 -4.02
N ASN A 49 3.06 8.94 -3.30
CA ASN A 49 2.78 7.55 -3.65
C ASN A 49 1.57 7.05 -2.86
N VAL A 50 0.54 6.61 -3.57
CA VAL A 50 -0.64 5.97 -3.02
C VAL A 50 -0.50 4.46 -3.20
N SER A 51 -0.43 3.72 -2.10
CA SER A 51 -0.41 2.27 -2.13
C SER A 51 -1.82 1.71 -2.21
N VAL A 52 -2.10 0.99 -3.29
CA VAL A 52 -3.35 0.27 -3.53
C VAL A 52 -3.10 -1.20 -3.27
N MET A 53 -3.66 -1.72 -2.19
CA MET A 53 -3.54 -3.09 -1.74
C MET A 53 -4.83 -3.85 -2.07
N LEU A 54 -4.75 -4.77 -3.02
CA LEU A 54 -5.81 -5.69 -3.36
C LEU A 54 -5.82 -6.83 -2.34
N GLN A 55 -6.95 -7.03 -1.67
CA GLN A 55 -7.15 -8.15 -0.75
C GLN A 55 -7.23 -9.47 -1.53
N PRO A 56 -6.82 -10.59 -0.92
CA PRO A 56 -6.96 -11.91 -1.51
C PRO A 56 -8.40 -12.20 -1.94
N PHE A 57 -8.56 -12.81 -3.11
CA PHE A 57 -9.86 -13.26 -3.59
C PHE A 57 -9.72 -14.35 -4.65
N ASP A 58 -10.78 -15.15 -4.81
CA ASP A 58 -10.86 -16.15 -5.87
C ASP A 58 -10.97 -15.45 -7.22
N TYR A 59 -9.87 -15.46 -7.97
CA TYR A 59 -9.79 -14.84 -9.29
C TYR A 59 -10.33 -15.80 -10.36
N ASP A 60 -11.45 -15.44 -10.98
CA ASP A 60 -11.96 -16.10 -12.17
C ASP A 60 -11.56 -15.31 -13.44
N PRO A 61 -10.75 -15.88 -14.35
CA PRO A 61 -10.39 -15.25 -15.63
C PRO A 61 -11.59 -14.92 -16.53
N ASN A 62 -12.69 -15.65 -16.40
CA ASN A 62 -13.94 -15.40 -17.14
C ASN A 62 -14.74 -14.25 -16.52
N GLU A 63 -14.53 -13.98 -15.23
CA GLU A 63 -15.08 -12.82 -14.57
C GLU A 63 -14.35 -11.59 -15.09
N LYS A 64 -15.00 -10.84 -15.98
CA LYS A 64 -14.55 -9.52 -16.44
C LYS A 64 -14.67 -8.53 -15.28
N SER A 65 -13.84 -8.69 -14.25
CA SER A 65 -13.76 -7.80 -13.10
C SER A 65 -13.36 -6.42 -13.59
N LYS A 66 -14.34 -5.53 -13.77
CA LYS A 66 -14.16 -4.15 -14.24
C LYS A 66 -13.97 -3.21 -13.06
N HIS A 67 -13.09 -3.55 -12.12
CA HIS A 67 -12.80 -2.61 -11.03
C HIS A 67 -12.26 -1.31 -11.61
N LYS A 68 -12.81 -0.20 -11.14
CA LYS A 68 -12.38 1.14 -11.53
C LYS A 68 -11.99 1.90 -10.29
N PHE A 69 -10.91 2.65 -10.43
CA PHE A 69 -10.52 3.68 -9.50
C PHE A 69 -10.84 5.03 -10.09
N MET A 70 -11.11 5.99 -9.21
CA MET A 70 -11.31 7.38 -9.55
C MET A 70 -10.50 8.20 -8.57
N VAL A 71 -9.56 8.97 -9.07
CA VAL A 71 -8.85 10.00 -8.31
C VAL A 71 -9.57 11.30 -8.57
N GLN A 72 -10.26 11.78 -7.56
CA GLN A 72 -10.91 13.08 -7.57
C GLN A 72 -9.96 14.08 -6.94
N SER A 73 -9.74 15.22 -7.60
CA SER A 73 -8.86 16.28 -7.13
C SER A 73 -9.49 17.65 -7.26
N MET A 74 -9.04 18.59 -6.46
CA MET A 74 -9.43 20.00 -6.54
C MET A 74 -8.31 20.87 -5.96
N PHE A 75 -8.27 22.15 -6.33
CA PHE A 75 -7.36 23.07 -5.67
C PHE A 75 -7.69 23.18 -4.18
N ALA A 76 -6.66 23.12 -3.34
CA ALA A 76 -6.83 23.29 -1.91
C ALA A 76 -7.31 24.74 -1.63
N PRO A 77 -8.41 24.90 -0.88
CA PRO A 77 -8.82 26.20 -0.39
C PRO A 77 -7.82 26.73 0.64
N ALA A 78 -7.89 28.02 0.95
CA ALA A 78 -7.00 28.64 1.93
C ALA A 78 -7.20 28.07 3.35
N ASP A 79 -8.42 27.62 3.66
CA ASP A 79 -8.76 26.92 4.90
C ASP A 79 -8.88 25.42 4.64
N THR A 80 -7.94 24.63 5.18
CA THR A 80 -7.90 23.17 5.04
C THR A 80 -8.22 22.44 6.34
N SER A 81 -8.77 23.17 7.33
CA SER A 81 -9.05 22.65 8.67
C SER A 81 -10.05 21.48 8.66
N ASP A 82 -11.04 21.54 7.76
CA ASP A 82 -12.06 20.49 7.60
C ASP A 82 -12.13 20.02 6.13
N MET A 83 -11.39 18.95 5.82
CA MET A 83 -11.45 18.36 4.48
C MET A 83 -12.86 17.86 4.11
N GLU A 84 -13.70 17.44 5.06
CA GLU A 84 -15.04 16.95 4.75
C GLU A 84 -15.95 18.09 4.28
N ALA A 85 -15.87 19.26 4.93
CA ALA A 85 -16.55 20.48 4.48
C ALA A 85 -16.07 20.91 3.10
N VAL A 86 -14.75 20.91 2.86
CA VAL A 86 -14.16 21.27 1.55
C VAL A 86 -14.77 20.43 0.43
N TRP A 87 -14.92 19.12 0.61
CA TRP A 87 -15.53 18.25 -0.41
C TRP A 87 -17.05 18.45 -0.57
N LYS A 88 -17.75 18.95 0.45
CA LYS A 88 -19.20 19.24 0.40
C LYS A 88 -19.51 20.58 -0.26
N GLU A 89 -18.66 21.58 -0.02
CA GLU A 89 -18.80 22.94 -0.57
C GLU A 89 -18.22 23.08 -1.98
N ALA A 90 -17.32 22.17 -2.37
CA ALA A 90 -16.73 22.14 -3.71
C ALA A 90 -17.80 22.05 -4.80
N LYS A 91 -17.74 22.98 -5.76
CA LYS A 91 -18.61 22.95 -6.93
C LYS A 91 -18.19 21.82 -7.87
N PRO A 92 -19.13 21.18 -8.59
CA PRO A 92 -18.80 20.16 -9.58
C PRO A 92 -17.82 20.63 -10.67
N GLU A 93 -17.82 21.92 -10.98
CA GLU A 93 -16.93 22.57 -11.95
C GLU A 93 -15.47 22.68 -11.48
N GLU A 94 -15.25 22.67 -10.17
CA GLU A 94 -13.91 22.77 -9.54
C GLU A 94 -13.29 21.38 -9.29
N LEU A 95 -14.11 20.33 -9.42
CA LEU A 95 -13.69 18.94 -9.25
C LEU A 95 -13.10 18.39 -10.56
N MET A 96 -11.90 17.83 -10.45
CA MET A 96 -11.21 17.14 -11.52
C MET A 96 -11.23 15.64 -11.23
N ASP A 97 -11.83 14.84 -12.12
CA ASP A 97 -11.93 13.39 -11.94
C ASP A 97 -11.05 12.63 -12.96
N SER A 98 -10.12 11.82 -12.46
CA SER A 98 -9.31 10.90 -13.26
C SER A 98 -9.72 9.46 -13.01
N LYS A 99 -10.19 8.76 -14.04
CA LYS A 99 -10.67 7.37 -13.96
C LYS A 99 -9.61 6.39 -14.43
N LEU A 100 -9.28 5.41 -13.60
CA LEU A 100 -8.34 4.34 -13.89
C LEU A 100 -9.05 2.99 -13.95
N ARG A 101 -8.62 2.13 -14.86
CA ARG A 101 -9.10 0.76 -14.99
C ARG A 101 -8.11 -0.19 -14.31
N CYS A 102 -8.59 -1.10 -13.47
CA CYS A 102 -7.76 -2.19 -12.97
C CYS A 102 -7.61 -3.27 -14.02
N VAL A 103 -6.39 -3.76 -14.17
CA VAL A 103 -6.06 -4.93 -14.96
C VAL A 103 -5.43 -5.95 -14.02
N PHE A 104 -5.89 -7.19 -14.12
CA PHE A 104 -5.41 -8.29 -13.30
C PHE A 104 -4.58 -9.20 -14.18
N GLU A 105 -3.28 -9.25 -13.89
CA GLU A 105 -2.34 -10.12 -14.57
C GLU A 105 -1.84 -11.18 -13.60
N LEU A 106 -1.89 -12.44 -14.03
CA LEU A 106 -1.21 -13.53 -13.32
C LEU A 106 0.26 -13.51 -13.75
N PRO A 107 1.20 -13.73 -12.82
CA PRO A 107 2.61 -13.78 -13.16
C PRO A 107 2.79 -14.95 -14.12
N ALA A 108 3.37 -14.68 -15.29
CA ALA A 108 3.87 -15.75 -16.13
C ALA A 108 4.96 -16.48 -15.33
N GLU A 109 4.97 -17.80 -15.40
CA GLU A 109 5.86 -18.68 -14.61
C GLU A 109 7.36 -18.50 -14.94
N ASN A 110 7.77 -17.41 -15.61
CA ASN A 110 9.13 -17.26 -16.12
C ASN A 110 9.74 -15.84 -16.17
N ASP A 111 9.13 -14.80 -15.59
CA ASP A 111 9.70 -13.45 -15.71
C ASP A 111 10.34 -12.91 -14.43
N LYS A 112 11.66 -12.72 -14.53
CA LYS A 112 12.50 -11.89 -13.67
C LYS A 112 11.89 -10.48 -13.53
N PRO A 113 12.16 -9.74 -12.44
CA PRO A 113 11.60 -8.41 -12.22
C PRO A 113 12.03 -7.47 -13.36
N HIS A 114 11.10 -7.19 -14.27
CA HIS A 114 11.23 -6.15 -15.28
C HIS A 114 10.79 -4.82 -14.66
N ASP A 115 11.76 -3.95 -14.37
CA ASP A 115 11.51 -2.53 -14.21
C ASP A 115 11.01 -1.98 -15.55
N ILE A 116 9.71 -1.69 -15.64
CA ILE A 116 9.14 -0.96 -16.77
C ILE A 116 9.14 0.52 -16.42
N GLU A 117 10.17 1.22 -16.93
CA GLU A 117 10.20 2.67 -17.06
C GLU A 117 9.08 3.14 -18.00
N ILE A 118 8.25 4.06 -17.51
CA ILE A 118 7.31 4.84 -18.30
C ILE A 118 7.94 6.21 -18.55
N ASN A 119 8.16 6.57 -19.82
CA ASN A 119 7.89 7.92 -20.36
C ASN A 119 8.25 8.01 -21.85
N LYS A 120 7.26 8.34 -22.72
CA LYS A 120 7.25 9.57 -23.55
C LYS A 120 6.00 9.69 -24.44
N ILE A 121 5.04 10.49 -23.95
CA ILE A 121 4.26 11.55 -24.61
C ILE A 121 4.09 11.53 -26.16
N VAL A 122 2.84 11.33 -26.56
CA VAL A 122 2.02 11.93 -27.66
C VAL A 122 2.67 13.00 -28.57
N SER A 123 2.71 12.76 -29.91
CA SER A 123 1.96 13.52 -30.95
C SER A 123 2.44 13.27 -32.40
N THR A 124 1.53 12.67 -33.19
CA THR A 124 1.12 12.94 -34.60
C THR A 124 2.07 12.97 -35.82
N THR A 125 1.65 12.12 -36.79
CA THR A 125 1.45 12.31 -38.26
C THR A 125 2.52 11.95 -39.31
N ALA A 126 2.21 10.85 -40.01
CA ALA A 126 2.13 10.63 -41.47
C ALA A 126 3.38 10.38 -42.34
N THR A 127 3.52 9.13 -42.84
CA THR A 127 3.45 8.66 -44.27
C THR A 127 4.05 7.23 -44.38
N LYS A 128 3.31 6.20 -44.84
CA LYS A 128 3.40 5.50 -46.17
C LYS A 128 4.87 5.28 -46.62
N THR A 129 5.41 4.10 -46.97
CA THR A 129 4.90 2.90 -47.69
C THR A 129 6.00 1.82 -47.76
N ASP A 130 5.60 0.55 -47.83
CA ASP A 130 6.18 -0.63 -48.50
C ASP A 130 7.61 -1.19 -48.25
N SER A 131 7.57 -2.46 -47.78
CA SER A 131 8.24 -3.66 -48.34
C SER A 131 9.71 -4.03 -48.00
N SER A 132 9.84 -5.25 -47.45
CA SER A 132 10.64 -6.38 -47.97
C SER A 132 12.18 -6.44 -47.81
N VAL A 133 12.61 -7.40 -46.97
CA VAL A 133 13.71 -8.39 -47.15
C VAL A 133 15.17 -8.01 -46.78
N MET A 134 15.64 -8.68 -45.71
CA MET A 134 16.93 -9.37 -45.49
C MET A 134 18.26 -8.62 -45.68
N SER A 135 19.04 -8.49 -44.59
CA SER A 135 20.31 -9.22 -44.37
C SER A 135 21.32 -8.50 -43.46
N LYS A 136 22.07 -9.32 -42.71
CA LYS A 136 23.44 -9.14 -42.20
C LYS A 136 23.71 -8.21 -41.00
N SER A 137 23.81 -8.89 -39.85
CA SER A 137 24.96 -8.94 -38.93
C SER A 137 26.07 -7.90 -39.09
N ILE A 138 26.25 -7.04 -38.07
CA ILE A 138 27.55 -6.51 -37.66
C ILE A 138 27.59 -6.49 -36.13
N SER A 139 28.51 -7.28 -35.57
CA SER A 139 28.91 -7.23 -34.16
C SER A 139 29.56 -5.89 -33.84
N SER A 140 29.17 -5.25 -32.74
CA SER A 140 29.95 -4.16 -32.15
C SER A 140 30.14 -4.42 -30.66
N SER A 141 31.36 -4.81 -30.34
CA SER A 141 31.97 -5.15 -29.07
C SER A 141 32.17 -3.93 -28.16
N LEU A 142 31.08 -3.35 -27.67
CA LEU A 142 31.10 -2.36 -26.61
C LEU A 142 30.10 -2.85 -25.57
N ASP A 143 30.62 -3.38 -24.45
CA ASP A 143 29.99 -3.44 -23.11
C ASP A 143 30.73 -4.37 -22.13
N ASP A 144 31.85 -4.99 -22.51
CA ASP A 144 32.66 -5.82 -21.59
C ASP A 144 33.09 -5.07 -20.31
N THR A 145 33.30 -3.76 -20.39
CA THR A 145 33.67 -2.92 -19.23
C THR A 145 32.50 -2.71 -18.27
N GLU A 146 31.29 -2.49 -18.79
CA GLU A 146 30.09 -2.32 -17.97
C GLU A 146 29.67 -3.65 -17.35
N VAL A 147 29.70 -4.75 -18.12
CA VAL A 147 29.42 -6.10 -17.59
C VAL A 147 30.39 -6.48 -16.47
N LYS A 148 31.68 -6.11 -16.62
CA LYS A 148 32.69 -6.36 -15.58
C LYS A 148 32.42 -5.55 -14.31
N LYS A 149 32.03 -4.28 -14.45
CA LYS A 149 31.66 -3.42 -13.32
C LYS A 149 30.40 -3.94 -12.61
N VAL A 150 29.38 -4.31 -13.38
CA VAL A 150 28.13 -4.89 -12.86
C VAL A 150 28.40 -6.21 -12.14
N MET A 151 29.31 -7.05 -12.64
CA MET A 151 29.69 -8.29 -11.97
C MET A 151 30.44 -8.04 -10.65
N GLU A 152 31.28 -7.00 -10.59
CA GLU A 152 31.98 -6.61 -9.38
C GLU A 152 31.03 -6.04 -8.33
N ASP A 153 30.09 -5.19 -8.76
CA ASP A 153 29.03 -4.64 -7.91
C ASP A 153 28.10 -5.75 -7.40
N TYR A 154 27.75 -6.74 -8.24
CA TYR A 154 26.97 -7.91 -7.83
C TYR A 154 27.70 -8.75 -6.78
N LYS A 155 29.01 -8.96 -6.94
CA LYS A 155 29.83 -9.67 -5.93
C LYS A 155 29.92 -8.89 -4.63
N ARG A 156 30.17 -7.57 -4.69
CA ARG A 156 30.22 -6.70 -3.51
C ARG A 156 28.88 -6.71 -2.77
N LEU A 157 27.78 -6.64 -3.51
CA LEU A 157 26.43 -6.68 -2.94
C LEU A 157 26.11 -8.04 -2.32
N GLN A 158 26.54 -9.16 -2.93
CA GLN A 158 26.39 -10.49 -2.34
C GLN A 158 27.10 -10.60 -0.99
N VAL A 159 28.34 -10.09 -0.90
CA VAL A 159 29.11 -10.08 0.36
C VAL A 159 28.40 -9.24 1.41
N GLU A 160 27.88 -8.07 1.02
CA GLU A 160 27.16 -7.19 1.94
C GLU A 160 25.84 -7.80 2.44
N VAL A 161 25.09 -8.50 1.57
CA VAL A 161 23.88 -9.22 1.96
C VAL A 161 24.21 -10.37 2.92
N GLN A 162 25.30 -11.09 2.70
CA GLN A 162 25.76 -12.12 3.65
C GLN A 162 26.14 -11.50 5.00
N ARG A 163 26.90 -10.40 4.99
CA ARG A 163 27.28 -9.65 6.18
C ARG A 163 26.07 -9.16 6.97
N LEU A 164 25.10 -8.52 6.29
CA LEU A 164 23.86 -8.03 6.91
C LEU A 164 22.98 -9.17 7.44
N ARG A 165 22.99 -10.35 6.81
CA ARG A 165 22.31 -11.54 7.33
C ARG A 165 22.98 -12.08 8.59
N GLU A 166 24.31 -12.08 8.64
CA GLU A 166 25.06 -12.44 9.84
C GLU A 166 24.85 -11.44 10.96
N GLU A 167 24.86 -10.13 10.68
CA GLU A 167 24.56 -9.10 11.68
C GLU A 167 23.13 -9.22 12.19
N ASN A 168 22.13 -9.40 11.33
CA ASN A 168 20.75 -9.65 11.78
C ASN A 168 20.61 -10.91 12.61
N LYS A 169 21.35 -11.98 12.27
CA LYS A 169 21.39 -13.21 13.07
C LYS A 169 22.03 -12.93 14.43
N GLN A 170 23.10 -12.14 14.48
CA GLN A 170 23.79 -11.78 15.71
C GLN A 170 22.94 -10.89 16.62
N PHE A 171 22.23 -9.90 16.07
CA PHE A 171 21.24 -9.11 16.81
C PHE A 171 20.11 -9.98 17.38
N LYS A 172 19.61 -10.95 16.60
CA LYS A 172 18.58 -11.89 17.05
C LYS A 172 19.08 -12.82 18.16
N GLU A 173 20.35 -13.20 18.13
CA GLU A 173 20.99 -13.98 19.19
C GLU A 173 21.29 -13.13 20.44
N GLU A 174 21.69 -11.87 20.27
CA GLU A 174 21.96 -10.93 21.36
C GLU A 174 20.68 -10.57 22.14
N ASP A 175 19.58 -10.28 21.43
CA ASP A 175 18.27 -10.06 22.07
C ASP A 175 17.72 -11.33 22.73
N GLY A 176 17.98 -12.51 22.14
CA GLY A 176 17.66 -13.80 22.74
C GLY A 176 18.43 -14.06 24.05
N LEU A 177 19.67 -13.56 24.15
CA LEU A 177 20.52 -13.74 25.34
C LEU A 177 20.18 -12.74 26.46
N ARG A 178 19.71 -11.52 26.13
CA ARG A 178 19.20 -10.55 27.13
C ARG A 178 17.95 -11.06 27.85
N MET A 179 17.08 -11.77 27.14
CA MET A 179 15.87 -12.37 27.74
C MET A 179 16.15 -13.55 28.67
N ARG A 180 17.36 -14.13 28.64
CA ARG A 180 17.78 -15.23 29.54
C ARG A 180 18.61 -14.76 30.74
N LYS A 181 18.88 -13.45 30.85
CA LYS A 181 19.69 -12.85 31.91
C LYS A 181 18.93 -11.75 32.65
N ALA A 182 17.68 -12.02 33.02
CA ALA A 182 17.02 -11.28 34.09
C ALA A 182 17.72 -11.63 35.43
N PRO A 183 18.25 -10.66 36.20
CA PRO A 183 18.80 -10.93 37.51
C PRO A 183 17.68 -11.30 38.49
N GLN A 184 17.79 -12.47 39.11
CA GLN A 184 17.12 -12.73 40.39
C GLN A 184 17.70 -11.76 41.43
N THR A 185 16.88 -10.83 41.91
CA THR A 185 17.14 -10.09 43.15
C THR A 185 16.29 -10.69 44.26
N ASN A 186 16.98 -11.32 45.22
CA ASN A 186 16.43 -11.74 46.51
C ASN A 186 16.12 -10.51 47.38
N ASN A 187 14.93 -10.45 47.98
CA ASN A 187 14.74 -10.26 49.43
C ASN A 187 13.25 -10.36 49.85
N PRO A 188 12.96 -10.59 51.16
CA PRO A 188 11.95 -11.57 51.57
C PRO A 188 10.71 -10.98 52.27
N ILE A 189 9.66 -11.80 52.36
CA ILE A 189 8.55 -11.77 53.33
C ILE A 189 7.55 -10.59 53.21
N SER A 190 6.41 -10.84 52.55
CA SER A 190 5.11 -10.97 53.22
C SER A 190 4.04 -11.44 52.24
N ALA A 191 3.38 -12.53 52.62
CA ALA A 191 2.22 -13.05 51.92
C ALA A 191 0.98 -12.20 52.24
N SER A 192 0.34 -11.67 51.21
CA SER A 192 -1.11 -11.44 51.20
C SER A 192 -1.59 -11.44 49.75
N ALA A 193 -2.39 -12.44 49.42
CA ALA A 193 -2.93 -12.70 48.10
C ALA A 193 -3.80 -11.53 47.59
N ALA A 194 -3.53 -11.11 46.35
CA ALA A 194 -4.53 -10.48 45.51
C ALA A 194 -4.19 -10.80 44.05
N ALA A 195 -4.81 -11.87 43.54
CA ALA A 195 -4.86 -12.13 42.10
C ALA A 195 -5.68 -11.00 41.46
N VAL A 196 -4.99 -9.97 40.94
CA VAL A 196 -5.61 -8.98 40.07
C VAL A 196 -5.78 -9.62 38.70
N LYS A 197 -6.95 -10.23 38.51
CA LYS A 197 -7.45 -10.69 37.22
C LYS A 197 -7.64 -9.48 36.31
N ASP A 198 -6.89 -9.44 35.22
CA ASP A 198 -7.13 -8.58 34.04
C ASP A 198 -8.40 -8.99 33.25
N GLU A 199 -9.36 -9.65 33.91
CA GLU A 199 -10.65 -10.10 33.35
C GLU A 199 -11.77 -9.07 33.58
N GLY A 200 -11.49 -8.01 34.36
CA GLY A 200 -12.50 -7.09 34.88
C GLY A 200 -13.07 -6.12 33.85
N LEU A 201 -12.28 -5.67 32.88
CA LEU A 201 -12.74 -4.65 31.93
C LEU A 201 -13.62 -5.24 30.84
N SER A 202 -13.23 -6.42 30.32
CA SER A 202 -14.00 -7.17 29.33
C SER A 202 -15.32 -7.70 29.92
N SER A 203 -15.28 -8.29 31.11
CA SER A 203 -16.49 -8.78 31.78
C SER A 203 -17.47 -7.66 32.18
N ARG A 204 -16.96 -6.50 32.60
CA ARG A 204 -17.79 -5.31 32.87
C ARG A 204 -18.44 -4.76 31.60
N LEU A 205 -17.71 -4.71 30.48
CA LEU A 205 -18.29 -4.28 29.20
C LEU A 205 -19.39 -5.24 28.75
N LEU A 206 -19.14 -6.55 28.85
CA LEU A 206 -20.07 -7.57 28.44
C LEU A 206 -21.33 -7.58 29.34
N ALA A 207 -21.17 -7.35 30.65
CA ALA A 207 -22.29 -7.16 31.56
C ALA A 207 -23.12 -5.90 31.24
N LEU A 208 -22.50 -4.78 30.87
CA LEU A 208 -23.21 -3.57 30.45
C LEU A 208 -24.01 -3.78 29.17
N VAL A 209 -23.44 -4.48 28.18
CA VAL A 209 -24.15 -4.82 26.94
C VAL A 209 -25.38 -5.68 27.21
N VAL A 210 -25.26 -6.70 28.06
CA VAL A 210 -26.39 -7.55 28.46
C VAL A 210 -27.45 -6.76 29.21
N LEU A 211 -27.05 -5.84 30.10
CA LEU A 211 -27.95 -4.98 30.84
C LEU A 211 -28.80 -4.09 29.91
N PHE A 212 -28.16 -3.43 28.94
CA PHE A 212 -28.87 -2.60 27.95
C PHE A 212 -29.81 -3.42 27.06
N PHE A 213 -29.43 -4.65 26.72
CA PHE A 213 -30.28 -5.54 25.94
C PHE A 213 -31.54 -5.95 26.72
N VAL A 214 -31.39 -6.32 28.00
CA VAL A 214 -32.53 -6.69 28.86
C VAL A 214 -33.44 -5.49 29.11
N PHE A 215 -32.89 -4.31 29.41
CA PHE A 215 -33.70 -3.10 29.55
C PHE A 215 -34.39 -2.72 28.24
N GLY A 216 -33.72 -2.82 27.10
CA GLY A 216 -34.32 -2.57 25.80
C GLY A 216 -35.48 -3.52 25.48
N VAL A 217 -35.35 -4.80 25.82
CA VAL A 217 -36.42 -5.80 25.64
C VAL A 217 -37.59 -5.53 26.60
N ILE A 218 -37.33 -5.17 27.86
CA ILE A 218 -38.40 -4.86 28.83
C ILE A 218 -39.14 -3.58 28.43
N ILE A 219 -38.41 -2.50 28.09
CA ILE A 219 -39.02 -1.23 27.64
C ILE A 219 -39.77 -1.45 26.33
N GLY A 220 -39.20 -2.20 25.38
CA GLY A 220 -39.87 -2.55 24.12
C GLY A 220 -41.14 -3.37 24.31
N LYS A 221 -41.24 -4.15 25.41
CA LYS A 221 -42.46 -4.89 25.77
C LYS A 221 -43.50 -4.11 26.56
N ILE A 222 -43.13 -2.96 27.11
CA ILE A 222 -44.03 -2.07 27.87
C ILE A 222 -44.52 -0.92 27.00
N ALA A 223 -43.76 -0.53 25.97
CA ALA A 223 -44.09 0.52 25.01
C ALA A 223 -44.90 0.04 23.80
N LEU A 224 -45.19 -1.27 23.70
CA LEU A 224 -46.05 -1.90 22.70
C LEU A 224 -47.21 -2.61 23.39
#